data_AF-A0ABD2FHR8-F1
#
_entry.id   AF-A0ABD2FHR8-F1
#
_cell.length_a   1.000
_cell.length_b   1.000
_cell.length_c   1.000
_cell.angle_alpha   90.00
_cell.angle_beta   90.00
_cell.angle_gamma   90.00
#
_symmetry.space_group_name_H-M   'P 1'
#
loop_
_entity.id
_entity.type
_entity.pdbx_description
1 polymer ?
#
loop_
_entity_poly.entity_id
_entity_poly.type
_entity_poly.pdbx_seq_one_letter_code
_entity_poly.pdbx_strand_id
1 'polypeptide(L)'
;MDLEELLVEEKKSAEILRKKCIMLVKKEKSVKSSQKAAEDDLELVNREKQQKINELDVVVPLRLHQIMFVVNGSVPSDQSPALVLDMTELTRLQDRIKQLQEEKSQQKDLYIDARKQYVGLTHDRKDMKVKIEVLEKQCHELMMMKFGREVDLEALQTLSGNRRLEELKQEKLLREAAYAKEIKQWDAKVEEARDRLMEVTRCNTERVLCMTTLMDQNRELERKINASQRKMGNKSQDYRRGVDHVEIQRLQQLVKTESQQAEALRREIGLLSRKGGHVLPPAQARLPPITPLPNPTGRTKTSTQGPGRLLSQVKAPDSSRQGVN
;
A
#
# COMPACT_ATOMS: atom_id res chain seq x y z
N MET A 1 -20.67 1.53 47.28
CA MET A 1 -19.70 1.44 46.16
C MET A 1 -19.22 2.84 45.98
N ASP A 2 -18.10 3.11 46.66
CA ASP A 2 -17.83 4.42 47.18
C ASP A 2 -17.06 5.22 46.13
N LEU A 3 -17.59 6.39 45.79
CA LEU A 3 -16.99 7.31 44.81
C LEU A 3 -15.52 7.62 45.12
N GLU A 4 -15.14 7.50 46.39
CA GLU A 4 -13.78 7.67 46.89
C GLU A 4 -12.82 6.56 46.43
N GLU A 5 -13.29 5.31 46.35
CA GLU A 5 -12.51 4.17 45.85
C GLU A 5 -12.23 4.31 44.35
N LEU A 6 -13.25 4.71 43.57
CA LEU A 6 -13.11 5.01 42.14
C LEU A 6 -12.15 6.19 41.87
N LEU A 7 -12.19 7.23 42.71
CA LEU A 7 -11.28 8.38 42.60
C LEU A 7 -9.82 7.99 42.88
N VAL A 8 -9.59 7.09 43.83
CA VAL A 8 -8.27 6.57 44.16
C VAL A 8 -7.74 5.67 43.04
N GLU A 9 -8.58 4.82 42.45
CA GLU A 9 -8.20 4.00 41.30
C GLU A 9 -7.85 4.84 40.07
N GLU A 10 -8.65 5.85 39.75
CA GLU A 10 -8.33 6.77 38.64
C GLU A 10 -7.06 7.58 38.87
N LYS A 11 -6.81 8.04 40.11
CA LYS A 11 -5.53 8.69 40.45
C LYS A 11 -4.33 7.76 40.23
N LYS A 12 -4.45 6.49 40.62
CA LYS A 12 -3.41 5.47 40.36
C LYS A 12 -3.23 5.22 38.86
N SER A 13 -4.32 5.15 38.10
CA SER A 13 -4.33 5.01 36.64
C SER A 13 -3.56 6.16 35.96
N ALA A 14 -3.87 7.40 36.37
CA ALA A 14 -3.26 8.61 35.86
C ALA A 14 -1.77 8.70 36.18
N GLU A 15 -1.36 8.29 37.39
CA GLU A 15 0.05 8.22 37.77
C GLU A 15 0.83 7.19 36.94
N ILE A 16 0.24 6.02 36.68
CA ILE A 16 0.85 4.99 35.83
C ILE A 16 1.01 5.51 34.39
N LEU A 17 -0.03 6.15 33.84
CA LEU A 17 0.02 6.79 32.52
C LEU A 17 1.09 7.88 32.47
N ARG A 18 1.18 8.73 33.50
CA ARG A 18 2.20 9.78 33.58
C ARG A 18 3.61 9.21 33.59
N LYS A 19 3.86 8.13 34.34
CA LYS A 19 5.15 7.41 34.35
C LYS A 19 5.47 6.81 32.98
N LYS A 20 4.49 6.22 32.30
CA LYS A 20 4.65 5.71 30.92
C LYS A 20 4.98 6.83 29.94
N CYS A 21 4.29 7.97 30.00
CA CYS A 21 4.58 9.12 29.15
C CYS A 21 6.02 9.64 29.36
N ILE A 22 6.47 9.77 30.62
CA ILE A 22 7.85 10.20 30.91
C ILE A 22 8.87 9.19 30.35
N MET A 23 8.59 7.89 30.47
CA MET A 23 9.45 6.84 29.92
C MET A 23 9.51 6.88 28.39
N LEU A 24 8.36 7.05 27.73
CA LEU A 24 8.27 7.17 26.27
C LEU A 24 9.02 8.40 25.77
N VAL A 25 8.87 9.56 26.42
CA VAL A 25 9.62 10.78 26.07
C VAL A 25 11.13 10.58 26.22
N LYS A 26 11.59 9.88 27.26
CA LYS A 26 13.01 9.55 27.42
C LYS A 26 13.51 8.63 26.29
N LYS A 27 12.72 7.59 25.95
CA LYS A 27 13.05 6.66 24.87
C LYS A 27 13.05 7.36 23.51
N GLU A 28 12.10 8.26 23.27
CA GLU A 28 12.05 9.08 22.06
C GLU A 28 13.30 9.93 21.94
N LYS A 29 13.73 10.60 23.01
CA LYS A 29 14.98 11.38 23.01
C LYS A 29 16.21 10.52 22.71
N SER A 30 16.33 9.35 23.31
CA SER A 30 17.46 8.44 23.04
C SER A 30 17.44 7.92 21.60
N VAL A 31 16.26 7.57 21.07
CA VAL A 31 16.10 7.11 19.69
C VAL A 31 16.43 8.23 18.70
N LYS A 32 15.96 9.46 18.93
CA LYS A 32 16.30 10.63 18.11
C LYS A 32 17.80 10.90 18.10
N SER A 33 18.47 10.79 19.24
CA SER A 33 19.92 10.94 19.31
C SER A 33 20.66 9.83 18.54
N SER A 34 20.20 8.58 18.64
CA SER A 34 20.77 7.45 17.91
C SER A 34 20.53 7.54 16.41
N GLN A 35 19.34 8.02 16.00
CA GLN A 35 19.01 8.26 14.60
C GLN A 35 19.95 9.31 14.00
N LYS A 36 20.12 10.43 14.69
CA LYS A 36 21.02 11.49 14.24
C LYS A 36 22.46 10.99 14.09
N ALA A 37 22.96 10.23 15.06
CA ALA A 37 24.30 9.65 14.98
C ALA A 37 24.45 8.71 13.76
N ALA A 38 23.45 7.88 13.49
CA ALA A 38 23.44 7.00 12.32
C ALA A 38 23.35 7.77 10.98
N GLU A 39 22.60 8.88 10.95
CA GLU A 39 22.54 9.79 9.79
C GLU A 39 23.90 10.45 9.54
N ASP A 40 24.55 10.97 10.60
CA ASP A 40 25.89 11.58 10.52
C ASP A 40 26.94 10.55 10.02
N ASP A 41 26.91 9.30 10.53
CA ASP A 41 27.79 8.22 10.08
C ASP A 41 27.55 7.86 8.60
N LEU A 42 26.28 7.83 8.17
CA LEU A 42 25.92 7.56 6.78
C LEU A 42 26.41 8.67 5.84
N GLU A 43 26.32 9.93 6.25
CA GLU A 43 26.88 11.06 5.51
C GLU A 43 28.40 10.93 5.37
N LEU A 44 29.09 10.55 6.45
CA LEU A 44 30.53 10.34 6.44
C LEU A 44 30.95 9.23 5.47
N VAL A 45 30.27 8.07 5.49
CA VAL A 45 30.51 6.96 4.56
C VAL A 45 30.23 7.38 3.11
N ASN A 46 29.15 8.13 2.87
CA ASN A 46 28.85 8.63 1.54
C ASN A 46 29.91 9.60 1.02
N ARG A 47 30.45 10.46 1.90
CA ARG A 47 31.55 11.38 1.56
C ARG A 47 32.83 10.61 1.22
N GLU A 48 33.19 9.60 2.01
CA GLU A 48 34.35 8.74 1.71
C GLU A 48 34.18 7.99 0.40
N LYS A 49 32.97 7.46 0.14
CA LYS A 49 32.65 6.81 -1.14
C LYS A 49 32.81 7.79 -2.30
N GLN A 50 32.31 9.02 -2.16
CA GLN A 50 32.46 10.04 -3.19
C GLN A 50 33.92 10.41 -3.41
N GLN A 51 34.71 10.53 -2.34
CA GLN A 51 36.15 10.78 -2.44
C GLN A 51 36.86 9.66 -3.21
N LYS A 52 36.61 8.39 -2.85
CA LYS A 52 37.18 7.23 -3.55
C LYS A 52 36.75 7.16 -5.01
N ILE A 53 35.50 7.53 -5.33
CA ILE A 53 35.01 7.58 -6.72
C ILE A 53 35.71 8.71 -7.48
N ASN A 54 35.94 9.87 -6.85
CA ASN A 54 36.62 11.00 -7.47
C ASN A 54 38.11 10.72 -7.72
N GLU A 55 38.72 9.78 -6.99
CA GLU A 55 40.10 9.31 -7.22
C GLU A 55 40.21 8.35 -8.43
N LEU A 56 39.10 7.91 -9.01
CA LEU A 56 39.11 7.03 -10.18
C LEU A 56 39.29 7.84 -11.46
N ASP A 57 40.39 7.60 -12.17
CA ASP A 57 40.61 8.16 -13.50
C ASP A 57 39.68 7.50 -14.52
N VAL A 58 38.74 8.28 -15.07
CA VAL A 58 37.84 7.85 -16.13
C VAL A 58 38.22 8.52 -17.43
N VAL A 59 38.57 7.72 -18.44
CA VAL A 59 38.90 8.21 -19.78
C VAL A 59 37.64 8.19 -20.64
N VAL A 60 37.22 9.36 -21.15
CA VAL A 60 36.08 9.50 -22.06
C VAL A 60 36.56 9.96 -23.43
N PRO A 61 36.41 9.15 -24.49
CA PRO A 61 36.74 9.61 -25.84
C PRO A 61 35.67 10.61 -26.33
N LEU A 62 36.10 11.82 -26.67
CA LEU A 62 35.24 12.88 -27.19
C LEU A 62 35.60 13.22 -28.64
N ARG A 63 34.59 13.53 -29.44
CA ARG A 63 34.78 14.10 -30.78
C ARG A 63 34.96 15.62 -30.67
N LEU A 64 35.74 16.22 -31.56
CA LEU A 64 36.04 17.67 -31.50
C LEU A 64 34.78 18.56 -31.45
N HIS A 65 33.70 18.19 -32.14
CA HIS A 65 32.45 18.96 -32.12
C HIS A 65 31.67 18.89 -30.80
N GLN A 66 32.00 17.93 -29.92
CA GLN A 66 31.36 17.80 -28.60
C GLN A 66 32.03 18.70 -27.55
N ILE A 67 33.22 19.24 -27.86
CA ILE A 67 33.97 20.10 -26.96
C ILE A 67 33.42 21.53 -27.10
N MET A 68 32.56 21.90 -26.16
CA MET A 68 32.08 23.29 -26.04
C MET A 68 33.03 24.16 -25.20
N PHE A 69 34.01 23.55 -24.53
CA PHE A 69 35.02 24.24 -23.74
C PHE A 69 36.11 24.82 -24.65
N VAL A 70 35.93 26.08 -25.04
CA VAL A 70 36.83 26.81 -25.94
C VAL A 70 37.27 28.10 -25.24
N VAL A 71 38.57 28.36 -25.18
CA VAL A 71 39.15 29.59 -24.63
C VAL A 71 39.97 30.25 -25.74
N ASN A 72 39.72 31.53 -26.02
CA ASN A 72 40.39 32.29 -27.09
C ASN A 72 40.28 31.66 -28.49
N GLY A 73 39.17 31.00 -28.80
CA GLY A 73 38.87 30.48 -30.14
C GLY A 73 39.55 29.15 -30.49
N SER A 74 40.30 28.54 -29.57
CA SER A 74 40.87 27.19 -29.72
C SER A 74 40.56 26.31 -28.50
N VAL A 75 40.62 24.99 -28.70
CA VAL A 75 40.51 24.01 -27.61
C VAL A 75 41.81 24.06 -26.79
N PRO A 76 41.77 24.38 -25.50
CA PRO A 76 42.97 24.45 -24.67
C PRO A 76 43.67 23.09 -24.58
N SER A 77 45.01 23.10 -24.55
CA SER A 77 45.81 21.88 -24.33
C SER A 77 45.62 21.30 -22.92
N ASP A 78 45.24 22.14 -21.96
CA ASP A 78 44.88 21.72 -20.61
C ASP A 78 43.35 21.76 -20.45
N GLN A 79 42.76 20.57 -20.32
CA GLN A 79 41.32 20.37 -20.12
C GLN A 79 40.98 20.02 -18.67
N SER A 80 41.95 20.13 -17.74
CA SER A 80 41.73 19.91 -16.30
C SER A 80 40.57 20.74 -15.70
N PRO A 81 40.32 22.00 -16.10
CA PRO A 81 39.18 22.76 -15.59
C PRO A 81 37.85 22.46 -16.31
N ALA A 82 37.83 21.60 -17.33
CA ALA A 82 36.64 21.30 -18.10
C ALA A 82 35.81 20.21 -17.42
N LEU A 83 34.49 20.41 -17.36
CA LEU A 83 33.55 19.42 -16.83
C LEU A 83 32.86 18.68 -17.98
N VAL A 84 32.91 17.35 -17.96
CA VAL A 84 32.18 16.52 -18.92
C VAL A 84 30.78 16.28 -18.36
N LEU A 85 29.77 16.76 -19.08
CA LEU A 85 28.37 16.58 -18.75
C LEU A 85 27.65 15.91 -19.92
N ASP A 86 26.71 15.03 -19.59
CA ASP A 86 25.72 14.60 -20.58
C ASP A 86 24.79 15.78 -20.90
N MET A 87 24.42 15.94 -22.17
CA MET A 87 23.53 17.02 -22.61
C MET A 87 22.14 16.89 -21.99
N THR A 88 21.67 15.66 -21.77
CA THR A 88 20.38 15.43 -21.09
C THR A 88 20.42 15.92 -19.64
N GLU A 89 21.53 15.65 -18.95
CA GLU A 89 21.79 16.08 -17.57
C GLU A 89 21.96 17.61 -17.48
N LEU A 90 22.61 18.23 -18.46
CA LEU A 90 22.73 19.69 -18.54
C LEU A 90 21.36 20.35 -18.70
N THR A 91 20.51 19.86 -19.61
CA THR A 91 19.14 20.38 -19.78
C THR A 91 18.32 20.18 -18.51
N ARG A 92 18.42 19.00 -17.88
CA ARG A 92 17.75 18.70 -16.61
C ARG A 92 18.18 19.68 -15.51
N LEU A 93 19.47 19.96 -15.38
CA LEU A 93 19.99 20.92 -14.40
C LEU A 93 19.51 22.34 -14.69
N GLN A 94 19.49 22.77 -15.95
CA GLN A 94 18.98 24.09 -16.34
C GLN A 94 17.49 24.25 -16.01
N ASP A 95 16.66 23.24 -16.28
CA ASP A 95 15.25 23.28 -15.93
C ASP A 95 15.04 23.21 -14.41
N ARG A 96 15.87 22.42 -13.70
CA ARG A 96 15.85 22.41 -12.23
C ARG A 96 16.22 23.77 -11.64
N ILE A 97 17.17 24.50 -12.25
CA ILE A 97 17.51 25.86 -11.81
C ILE A 97 16.32 26.80 -11.95
N LYS A 98 15.57 26.72 -13.06
CA LYS A 98 14.35 27.53 -13.26
C LYS A 98 13.29 27.19 -12.21
N GLN A 99 13.05 25.90 -11.96
CA GLN A 99 12.13 25.46 -10.91
C GLN A 99 12.55 25.98 -9.52
N LEU A 100 13.83 25.86 -9.17
CA LEU A 100 14.37 26.36 -7.90
C LEU A 100 14.24 27.89 -7.77
N GLN A 101 14.38 28.63 -8.87
CA GLN A 101 14.16 30.07 -8.87
C GLN A 101 12.69 30.42 -8.56
N GLU A 102 11.75 29.66 -9.13
CA GLU A 102 10.32 29.81 -8.86
C GLU A 102 9.94 29.39 -7.43
N GLU A 103 10.43 28.23 -6.97
CA GLU A 103 10.26 27.77 -5.58
C GLU A 103 10.81 28.82 -4.60
N LYS A 104 11.99 29.40 -4.89
CA LYS A 104 12.61 30.44 -4.06
C LYS A 104 11.78 31.73 -4.04
N SER A 105 11.16 32.14 -5.16
CA SER A 105 10.30 33.32 -5.17
C SER A 105 9.03 33.08 -4.37
N GLN A 106 8.38 31.93 -4.57
CA GLN A 106 7.17 31.54 -3.81
C GLN A 106 7.45 31.50 -2.30
N GLN A 107 8.58 30.93 -1.89
CA GLN A 107 8.95 30.85 -0.49
C GLN A 107 9.29 32.22 0.12
N LYS A 108 9.83 33.14 -0.68
CA LYS A 108 10.05 34.53 -0.27
C LYS A 108 8.72 35.25 -0.02
N ASP A 109 7.72 35.06 -0.88
CA ASP A 109 6.40 35.68 -0.72
C ASP A 109 5.70 35.16 0.55
N LEU A 110 5.72 33.84 0.76
CA LEU A 110 5.21 33.23 2.00
C LEU A 110 5.90 33.78 3.24
N TYR A 111 7.23 33.94 3.19
CA TYR A 111 7.98 34.52 4.30
C TYR A 111 7.57 35.98 4.58
N ILE A 112 7.39 36.79 3.53
CA ILE A 112 6.95 38.17 3.67
C ILE A 112 5.57 38.23 4.32
N ASP A 113 4.63 37.39 3.89
CA ASP A 113 3.27 37.38 4.45
C ASP A 113 3.23 36.87 5.89
N ALA A 114 3.96 35.79 6.19
CA ALA A 114 4.12 35.31 7.56
C ALA A 114 4.75 36.39 8.47
N ARG A 115 5.72 37.16 7.95
CA ARG A 115 6.34 38.25 8.68
C ARG A 115 5.35 39.39 8.95
N LYS A 116 4.53 39.78 7.97
CA LYS A 116 3.47 40.78 8.15
C LYS A 116 2.49 40.35 9.25
N GLN A 117 2.02 39.11 9.20
CA GLN A 117 1.11 38.55 10.20
C GLN A 117 1.75 38.55 11.59
N TYR A 118 3.01 38.12 11.72
CA TYR A 118 3.73 38.12 12.98
C TYR A 118 3.84 39.52 13.60
N VAL A 119 4.15 40.54 12.77
CA VAL A 119 4.23 41.93 13.23
C VAL A 119 2.86 42.44 13.68
N GLY A 120 1.80 42.15 12.92
CA GLY A 120 0.42 42.49 13.29
C GLY A 120 0.02 41.89 14.63
N LEU A 121 0.14 40.57 14.77
CA LEU A 121 -0.16 39.86 16.03
C LEU A 121 0.68 40.35 17.21
N THR A 122 1.94 40.75 16.96
CA THR A 122 2.79 41.31 18.02
C THR A 122 2.27 42.66 18.51
N HIS A 123 1.74 43.49 17.62
CA HIS A 123 1.12 44.76 17.97
C HIS A 123 -0.21 44.54 18.69
N ASP A 124 -1.09 43.72 18.12
CA ASP A 124 -2.39 43.38 18.72
C ASP A 124 -2.23 42.82 20.13
N ARG A 125 -1.23 41.95 20.35
CA ARG A 125 -0.91 41.42 21.68
C ARG A 125 -0.53 42.53 22.67
N LYS A 126 0.24 43.53 22.23
CA LYS A 126 0.60 44.67 23.10
C LYS A 126 -0.63 45.52 23.41
N ASP A 127 -1.45 45.81 22.41
CA ASP A 127 -2.65 46.62 22.57
C ASP A 127 -3.68 45.94 23.48
N MET A 128 -3.89 44.64 23.29
CA MET A 128 -4.75 43.86 24.18
C MET A 128 -4.19 43.82 25.61
N LYS A 129 -2.87 43.73 25.79
CA LYS A 129 -2.26 43.78 27.12
C LYS A 129 -2.53 45.12 27.80
N VAL A 130 -2.33 46.24 27.09
CA VAL A 130 -2.63 47.58 27.62
C VAL A 130 -4.12 47.70 27.96
N LYS A 131 -5.01 47.19 27.11
CA LYS A 131 -6.45 47.18 27.37
C LYS A 131 -6.83 46.36 28.61
N ILE A 132 -6.20 45.20 28.79
CA ILE A 132 -6.37 44.37 29.99
C ILE A 132 -5.94 45.15 31.23
N GLU A 133 -4.75 45.75 31.22
CA GLU A 133 -4.25 46.55 32.36
C GLU A 133 -5.17 47.73 32.70
N VAL A 134 -5.76 48.40 31.70
CA VAL A 134 -6.75 49.48 31.92
C VAL A 134 -8.03 48.92 32.54
N LEU A 135 -8.57 47.82 32.01
CA LEU A 135 -9.80 47.21 32.52
C LEU A 135 -9.61 46.63 33.92
N GLU A 136 -8.45 46.06 34.23
CA GLU A 136 -8.08 45.56 35.56
C GLU A 136 -8.06 46.70 36.57
N LYS A 137 -7.44 47.85 36.24
CA LYS A 137 -7.46 49.04 37.10
C LYS A 137 -8.87 49.56 37.32
N GLN A 138 -9.68 49.66 36.27
CA GLN A 138 -11.08 50.07 36.38
C GLN A 138 -11.90 49.10 37.26
N CYS A 139 -11.69 47.80 37.11
CA CYS A 139 -12.35 46.79 37.95
C CYS A 139 -11.92 46.94 39.41
N HIS A 140 -10.62 47.11 39.67
CA HIS A 140 -10.09 47.34 41.01
C HIS A 140 -10.69 48.59 41.66
N GLU A 141 -10.68 49.73 40.97
CA GLU A 141 -11.28 50.98 41.44
C GLU A 141 -12.77 50.82 41.77
N LEU A 142 -13.54 50.17 40.88
CA LEU A 142 -14.96 49.90 41.11
C LEU A 142 -15.19 48.96 42.31
N MET A 143 -14.37 47.92 42.48
CA MET A 143 -14.46 47.03 43.63
C MET A 143 -14.16 47.75 44.94
N MET A 144 -13.12 48.59 44.95
CA MET A 144 -12.78 49.41 46.12
C MET A 144 -13.88 50.43 46.43
N MET A 145 -14.45 51.10 45.42
CA MET A 145 -15.56 52.04 45.62
C MET A 145 -16.84 51.38 46.12
N LYS A 146 -17.18 50.18 45.64
CA LYS A 146 -18.46 49.51 45.97
C LYS A 146 -18.38 48.67 47.24
N PHE A 147 -17.25 48.02 47.50
CA PHE A 147 -17.11 47.02 48.55
C PHE A 147 -16.03 47.34 49.58
N GLY A 148 -15.19 48.36 49.35
CA GLY A 148 -14.11 48.77 50.26
C GLY A 148 -12.95 47.76 50.37
N ARG A 149 -12.98 46.68 49.57
CA ARG A 149 -11.98 45.63 49.49
C ARG A 149 -12.00 45.01 48.09
N GLU A 150 -10.91 44.37 47.68
CA GLU A 150 -10.91 43.51 46.51
C GLU A 150 -11.82 42.29 46.74
N VAL A 151 -12.60 41.96 45.73
CA VAL A 151 -13.59 40.89 45.79
C VAL A 151 -13.23 39.86 44.74
N ASP A 152 -12.97 38.63 45.17
CA ASP A 152 -12.77 37.51 44.24
C ASP A 152 -14.12 37.15 43.59
N LEU A 153 -14.31 37.66 42.39
CA LEU A 153 -15.53 37.45 41.60
C LEU A 153 -15.69 35.99 41.19
N GLU A 154 -14.61 35.23 41.02
CA GLU A 154 -14.66 33.83 40.61
C GLU A 154 -15.12 32.94 41.77
N ALA A 155 -14.58 33.17 42.97
CA ALA A 155 -15.06 32.51 44.18
C ALA A 155 -16.53 32.85 44.49
N LEU A 156 -16.91 34.13 44.38
CA LEU A 156 -18.30 34.54 44.57
C LEU A 156 -19.23 33.98 43.51
N GLN A 157 -18.82 33.89 42.25
CA GLN A 157 -19.66 33.34 41.18
C GLN A 157 -19.83 31.82 41.31
N THR A 158 -18.85 31.12 41.87
CA THR A 158 -18.92 29.69 42.21
C THR A 158 -19.83 29.46 43.43
N LEU A 159 -19.78 30.35 44.42
CA LEU A 159 -20.63 30.31 45.62
C LEU A 159 -22.07 30.82 45.37
N SER A 160 -22.25 31.70 44.37
CA SER A 160 -23.53 32.34 43.99
C SER A 160 -24.50 31.39 43.29
N GLY A 161 -24.13 30.12 43.07
CA GLY A 161 -25.06 29.12 42.51
C GLY A 161 -25.61 29.55 41.15
N ASN A 162 -24.75 30.05 40.25
CA ASN A 162 -25.18 30.45 38.92
C ASN A 162 -25.56 29.21 38.08
N ARG A 163 -26.84 28.83 38.16
CA ARG A 163 -27.46 27.68 37.50
C ARG A 163 -27.09 27.55 36.03
N ARG A 164 -27.02 28.67 35.29
CA ARG A 164 -26.69 28.66 33.86
C ARG A 164 -25.25 28.23 33.59
N LEU A 165 -24.31 28.58 34.47
CA LEU A 165 -22.92 28.15 34.33
C LEU A 165 -22.78 26.65 34.58
N GLU A 166 -23.50 26.13 35.58
CA GLU A 166 -23.49 24.71 35.89
C GLU A 166 -24.17 23.88 34.78
N GLU A 167 -25.26 24.38 34.21
CA GLU A 167 -25.89 23.82 33.00
C GLU A 167 -24.91 23.79 31.82
N LEU A 168 -24.15 24.86 31.57
CA LEU A 168 -23.15 24.90 30.51
C LEU A 168 -21.97 23.95 30.77
N LYS A 169 -21.52 23.80 32.02
CA LYS A 169 -20.48 22.81 32.38
C LYS A 169 -20.97 21.39 32.14
N GLN A 170 -22.20 21.08 32.53
CA GLN A 170 -22.80 19.77 32.29
C GLN A 170 -22.96 19.49 30.79
N GLU A 171 -23.39 20.49 30.03
CA GLU A 171 -23.53 20.39 28.58
C GLU A 171 -22.18 20.18 27.88
N LYS A 172 -21.12 20.86 28.35
CA LYS A 172 -19.74 20.64 27.89
C LYS A 172 -19.32 19.19 28.13
N LEU A 173 -19.52 18.65 29.34
CA LEU A 173 -19.14 17.27 29.67
C LEU A 173 -19.89 16.25 28.79
N LEU A 174 -21.17 16.48 28.51
CA LEU A 174 -21.95 15.62 27.62
C LEU A 174 -21.42 15.65 26.17
N ARG A 175 -21.06 16.83 25.66
CA ARG A 175 -20.45 16.97 24.33
C ARG A 175 -19.09 16.30 24.26
N GLU A 176 -18.24 16.50 25.27
CA GLU A 176 -16.93 15.83 25.36
C GLU A 176 -17.08 14.31 25.37
N ALA A 177 -18.07 13.77 26.10
CA ALA A 177 -18.37 12.34 26.09
C ALA A 177 -18.87 11.85 24.73
N ALA A 178 -19.65 12.66 24.00
CA ALA A 178 -20.09 12.34 22.64
C ALA A 178 -18.90 12.30 21.67
N TYR A 179 -18.05 13.32 21.67
CA TYR A 179 -16.85 13.36 20.84
C TYR A 179 -15.89 12.21 21.17
N ALA A 180 -15.72 11.86 22.45
CA ALA A 180 -14.91 10.72 22.83
C ALA A 180 -15.44 9.39 22.27
N LYS A 181 -16.78 9.24 22.15
CA LYS A 181 -17.39 8.07 21.49
C LYS A 181 -17.16 8.09 19.99
N GLU A 182 -17.28 9.24 19.34
CA GLU A 182 -17.01 9.39 17.91
C GLU A 182 -15.55 9.07 17.56
N ILE A 183 -14.60 9.59 18.35
CA ILE A 183 -13.17 9.30 18.19
C ILE A 183 -12.93 7.79 18.27
N LYS A 184 -13.48 7.12 19.29
CA LYS A 184 -13.38 5.66 19.42
C LYS A 184 -13.95 4.90 18.22
N GLN A 185 -15.06 5.36 17.64
CA GLN A 185 -15.64 4.75 16.44
C GLN A 185 -14.74 4.96 15.22
N TRP A 186 -14.13 6.14 15.08
CA TRP A 186 -13.19 6.41 14.00
C TRP A 186 -11.90 5.60 14.13
N ASP A 187 -11.36 5.49 15.34
CA ASP A 187 -10.19 4.65 15.61
C ASP A 187 -10.46 3.19 15.24
N ALA A 188 -11.64 2.66 15.60
CA ALA A 188 -12.04 1.31 15.22
C ALA A 188 -12.14 1.12 13.69
N LYS A 189 -12.68 2.10 12.96
CA LYS A 189 -12.74 2.07 11.48
C LYS A 189 -11.34 2.14 10.85
N VAL A 190 -10.44 2.90 11.44
CA VAL A 190 -9.04 3.01 10.98
C VAL A 190 -8.32 1.68 11.17
N GLU A 191 -8.46 1.05 12.33
CA GLU A 191 -7.87 -0.28 12.56
C GLU A 191 -8.46 -1.33 11.62
N GLU A 192 -9.77 -1.36 11.42
CA GLU A 192 -10.39 -2.28 10.45
C GLU A 192 -9.87 -2.06 9.02
N ALA A 193 -9.71 -0.80 8.60
CA ALA A 193 -9.14 -0.47 7.29
C ALA A 193 -7.66 -0.91 7.17
N ARG A 194 -6.88 -0.76 8.25
CA ARG A 194 -5.49 -1.23 8.32
C ARG A 194 -5.39 -2.75 8.21
N ASP A 195 -6.24 -3.48 8.93
CA ASP A 195 -6.29 -4.94 8.87
C ASP A 195 -6.66 -5.43 7.47
N ARG A 196 -7.67 -4.82 6.84
CA ARG A 196 -8.04 -5.14 5.44
C ARG A 196 -6.90 -4.89 4.47
N LEU A 197 -6.17 -3.77 4.63
CA LEU A 197 -5.00 -3.47 3.80
C LEU A 197 -3.88 -4.50 4.01
N MET A 198 -3.62 -4.89 5.26
CA MET A 198 -2.62 -5.90 5.59
C MET A 198 -2.97 -7.26 4.96
N GLU A 199 -4.23 -7.67 5.06
CA GLU A 199 -4.74 -8.92 4.48
C GLU A 199 -4.57 -8.95 2.96
N VAL A 200 -4.95 -7.87 2.27
CA VAL A 200 -4.79 -7.75 0.81
C VAL A 200 -3.32 -7.73 0.41
N THR A 201 -2.47 -7.03 1.17
CA THR A 201 -1.02 -6.97 0.90
C THR A 201 -0.36 -8.34 1.07
N ARG A 202 -0.75 -9.09 2.11
CA ARG A 202 -0.30 -10.46 2.33
C ARG A 202 -0.71 -11.36 1.17
N CYS A 203 -2.00 -11.39 0.83
CA CYS A 203 -2.52 -12.20 -0.28
C CYS A 203 -1.85 -11.86 -1.61
N ASN A 204 -1.59 -10.57 -1.88
CA ASN A 204 -0.88 -10.14 -3.08
C ASN A 204 0.55 -10.67 -3.09
N THR A 205 1.28 -10.50 -1.99
CA THR A 205 2.66 -10.98 -1.84
C THR A 205 2.75 -12.50 -2.05
N GLU A 206 1.83 -13.27 -1.48
CA GLU A 206 1.74 -14.73 -1.67
C GLU A 206 1.48 -15.09 -3.14
N ARG A 207 0.58 -14.39 -3.82
CA ARG A 207 0.32 -14.60 -5.26
C ARG A 207 1.53 -14.27 -6.12
N VAL A 208 2.24 -13.18 -5.83
CA VAL A 208 3.47 -12.81 -6.53
C VAL A 208 4.55 -13.87 -6.33
N LEU A 209 4.70 -14.39 -5.10
CA LEU A 209 5.64 -15.47 -4.79
C LEU A 209 5.31 -16.75 -5.56
N CYS A 210 4.02 -17.15 -5.58
CA CYS A 210 3.56 -18.31 -6.34
C CYS A 210 3.81 -18.13 -7.85
N MET A 211 3.50 -16.94 -8.38
CA MET A 211 3.74 -16.62 -9.79
C MET A 211 5.22 -16.68 -10.15
N THR A 212 6.09 -16.13 -9.30
CA THR A 212 7.55 -16.18 -9.49
C THR A 212 8.05 -17.62 -9.52
N THR A 213 7.59 -18.45 -8.58
CA THR A 213 7.93 -19.87 -8.51
C THR A 213 7.53 -20.63 -9.78
N LEU A 214 6.30 -20.38 -10.28
CA LEU A 214 5.81 -20.99 -11.52
C LEU A 214 6.60 -20.52 -12.75
N MET A 215 6.97 -19.24 -12.80
CA MET A 215 7.81 -18.69 -13.88
C MET A 215 9.19 -19.34 -13.90
N ASP A 216 9.80 -19.58 -12.74
CA ASP A 216 11.08 -20.26 -12.64
C ASP A 216 10.99 -21.73 -13.08
N GLN A 217 9.92 -22.43 -12.69
CA GLN A 217 9.63 -23.79 -13.16
C GLN A 217 9.42 -23.82 -14.68
N ASN A 218 8.68 -22.87 -15.24
CA ASN A 218 8.44 -22.80 -16.67
C ASN A 218 9.74 -22.54 -17.45
N ARG A 219 10.57 -21.60 -16.98
CA ARG A 219 11.91 -21.35 -17.54
C ARG A 219 12.81 -22.59 -17.47
N GLU A 220 12.74 -23.36 -16.39
CA GLU A 220 13.49 -24.62 -16.27
C GLU A 220 13.00 -25.66 -17.29
N LEU A 221 11.68 -25.82 -17.46
CA LEU A 221 11.11 -26.72 -18.46
C LEU A 221 11.46 -26.30 -19.88
N GLU A 222 11.37 -25.01 -20.21
CA GLU A 222 11.80 -24.47 -21.50
C GLU A 222 13.28 -24.73 -21.75
N ARG A 223 14.14 -24.52 -20.75
CA ARG A 223 15.57 -24.87 -20.85
C ARG A 223 15.77 -26.36 -21.12
N LYS A 224 15.03 -27.25 -20.45
CA LYS A 224 15.07 -28.71 -20.68
C LYS A 224 14.58 -29.10 -22.07
N ILE A 225 13.47 -28.51 -22.54
CA ILE A 225 12.92 -28.75 -23.88
C ILE A 225 13.91 -28.28 -24.94
N ASN A 226 14.43 -27.06 -24.82
CA ASN A 226 15.43 -26.50 -25.74
C ASN A 226 16.71 -27.35 -25.76
N ALA A 227 17.16 -27.84 -24.60
CA ALA A 227 18.30 -28.76 -24.52
C ALA A 227 18.00 -30.10 -25.21
N SER A 228 16.80 -30.66 -25.02
CA SER A 228 16.35 -31.90 -25.69
C SER A 228 16.23 -31.72 -27.20
N GLN A 229 15.64 -30.62 -27.67
CA GLN A 229 15.55 -30.27 -29.09
C GLN A 229 16.93 -30.09 -29.72
N ARG A 230 17.87 -29.42 -29.06
CA ARG A 230 19.27 -29.32 -29.52
C ARG A 230 19.96 -30.69 -29.58
N LYS A 231 19.70 -31.58 -28.61
CA LYS A 231 20.23 -32.96 -28.61
C LYS A 231 19.61 -33.84 -29.70
N MET A 232 18.35 -33.61 -30.04
CA MET A 232 17.58 -34.41 -31.02
C MET A 232 17.64 -33.86 -32.45
N GLY A 233 18.01 -32.58 -32.59
CA GLY A 233 17.89 -31.76 -33.80
C GLY A 233 18.79 -32.10 -34.98
N ASN A 234 19.44 -33.27 -35.02
CA ASN A 234 20.30 -33.64 -36.16
C ASN A 234 20.15 -35.08 -36.68
N LYS A 235 19.29 -35.94 -36.10
CA LYS A 235 19.30 -37.39 -36.48
C LYS A 235 17.94 -38.06 -36.71
N SER A 236 16.81 -37.33 -36.77
CA SER A 236 15.50 -38.00 -36.85
C SER A 236 14.38 -37.23 -37.56
N GLN A 237 14.65 -36.09 -38.19
CA GLN A 237 13.58 -35.14 -38.54
C GLN A 237 12.80 -35.49 -39.82
N ASP A 238 13.43 -36.16 -40.79
CA ASP A 238 12.80 -36.35 -42.11
C ASP A 238 11.97 -37.64 -42.21
N TYR A 239 12.46 -38.76 -41.65
CA TYR A 239 11.74 -40.05 -41.71
C TYR A 239 10.53 -40.12 -40.76
N ARG A 240 10.60 -39.46 -39.59
CA ARG A 240 9.49 -39.42 -38.63
C ARG A 240 8.35 -38.49 -39.09
N ARG A 241 8.66 -37.33 -39.69
CA ARG A 241 7.64 -36.39 -40.21
C ARG A 241 6.70 -37.03 -41.23
N GLY A 242 7.19 -37.89 -42.12
CA GLY A 242 6.37 -38.51 -43.17
C GLY A 242 5.38 -39.55 -42.63
N VAL A 243 5.84 -40.46 -41.78
CA VAL A 243 5.01 -41.50 -41.16
C VAL A 243 4.00 -40.87 -40.20
N ASP A 244 4.45 -39.92 -39.38
CA ASP A 244 3.57 -39.19 -38.46
C ASP A 244 2.51 -38.40 -39.23
N HIS A 245 2.80 -37.84 -40.41
CA HIS A 245 1.81 -37.04 -41.14
C HIS A 245 0.65 -37.88 -41.70
N VAL A 246 0.94 -39.07 -42.23
CA VAL A 246 -0.07 -40.00 -42.74
C VAL A 246 -0.91 -40.55 -41.59
N GLU A 247 -0.28 -40.89 -40.47
CA GLU A 247 -0.96 -41.39 -39.28
C GLU A 247 -1.81 -40.31 -38.60
N ILE A 248 -1.32 -39.07 -38.54
CA ILE A 248 -2.10 -37.89 -38.12
C ILE A 248 -3.31 -37.68 -39.02
N GLN A 249 -3.16 -37.81 -40.34
CA GLN A 249 -4.27 -37.61 -41.28
C GLN A 249 -5.33 -38.71 -41.13
N ARG A 250 -4.90 -39.97 -40.89
CA ARG A 250 -5.80 -41.08 -40.56
C ARG A 250 -6.54 -40.85 -39.23
N LEU A 251 -5.83 -40.40 -38.19
CA LEU A 251 -6.43 -40.08 -36.90
C LEU A 251 -7.40 -38.90 -37.00
N GLN A 252 -7.09 -37.88 -37.81
CA GLN A 252 -8.00 -36.76 -38.07
C GLN A 252 -9.27 -37.22 -38.79
N GLN A 253 -9.17 -38.13 -39.75
CA GLN A 253 -10.35 -38.73 -40.38
C GLN A 253 -11.17 -39.53 -39.39
N LEU A 254 -10.51 -40.32 -38.52
CA LEU A 254 -11.17 -41.10 -37.49
C LEU A 254 -11.89 -40.21 -36.47
N VAL A 255 -11.26 -39.13 -36.01
CA VAL A 255 -11.88 -38.15 -35.12
C VAL A 255 -13.08 -37.47 -35.78
N LYS A 256 -13.01 -37.14 -37.07
CA LYS A 256 -14.17 -36.59 -37.80
C LYS A 256 -15.32 -37.59 -37.89
N THR A 257 -15.04 -38.86 -38.17
CA THR A 257 -16.09 -39.89 -38.23
C THR A 257 -16.72 -40.13 -36.86
N GLU A 258 -15.90 -40.22 -35.82
CA GLU A 258 -16.36 -40.39 -34.44
C GLU A 258 -17.15 -39.16 -33.95
N SER A 259 -16.72 -37.94 -34.29
CA SER A 259 -17.46 -36.72 -33.93
C SER A 259 -18.82 -36.66 -34.62
N GLN A 260 -18.89 -37.06 -35.89
CA GLN A 260 -20.14 -37.14 -36.65
C GLN A 260 -21.09 -38.20 -36.06
N GLN A 261 -20.55 -39.35 -35.63
CA GLN A 261 -21.32 -40.37 -34.93
C GLN A 261 -21.81 -39.88 -33.56
N ALA A 262 -20.95 -39.20 -32.78
CA ALA A 262 -21.33 -38.61 -31.51
C ALA A 262 -22.43 -37.54 -31.67
N GLU A 263 -22.36 -36.72 -32.72
CA GLU A 263 -23.41 -35.75 -33.05
C GLU A 263 -24.71 -36.40 -33.51
N ALA A 264 -24.64 -37.50 -34.27
CA ALA A 264 -25.80 -38.29 -34.67
C ALA A 264 -26.49 -38.91 -33.45
N LEU A 265 -25.71 -39.50 -32.52
CA LEU A 265 -26.22 -40.01 -31.25
C LEU A 265 -26.81 -38.90 -30.37
N ARG A 266 -26.17 -37.72 -30.30
CA ARG A 266 -26.74 -36.56 -29.59
C ARG A 266 -28.07 -36.10 -30.20
N ARG A 267 -28.20 -36.14 -31.53
CA ARG A 267 -29.47 -35.84 -32.23
C ARG A 267 -30.53 -36.89 -31.95
N GLU A 268 -30.18 -38.17 -31.97
CA GLU A 268 -31.08 -39.28 -31.65
C GLU A 268 -31.57 -39.23 -30.20
N ILE A 269 -30.65 -39.00 -29.24
CA ILE A 269 -31.00 -38.73 -27.84
C ILE A 269 -31.93 -37.52 -27.74
N GLY A 270 -31.66 -36.44 -28.49
CA GLY A 270 -32.51 -35.26 -28.55
C GLY A 270 -33.92 -35.53 -29.13
N LEU A 271 -34.05 -36.48 -30.05
CA LEU A 271 -35.32 -36.94 -30.63
C LEU A 271 -36.08 -37.84 -29.64
N LEU A 272 -35.39 -38.80 -29.00
CA LEU A 272 -35.96 -39.74 -28.03
C LEU A 272 -36.32 -39.07 -26.70
N SER A 273 -35.65 -37.97 -26.34
CA SER A 273 -35.88 -37.24 -25.08
C SER A 273 -37.02 -36.21 -25.19
N ARG A 274 -37.49 -35.88 -26.41
CA ARG A 274 -38.73 -35.10 -26.60
C ARG A 274 -39.93 -36.04 -26.52
N LYS A 275 -40.81 -35.85 -25.53
CA LYS A 275 -42.04 -36.63 -25.36
C LYS A 275 -42.93 -36.51 -26.62
N GLY A 276 -42.89 -37.52 -27.50
CA GLY A 276 -43.81 -37.62 -28.64
C GLY A 276 -43.35 -38.37 -29.91
N GLY A 277 -42.29 -39.17 -29.91
CA GLY A 277 -41.83 -39.88 -31.12
C GLY A 277 -42.15 -41.39 -31.13
N HIS A 278 -43.04 -41.82 -32.05
CA HIS A 278 -43.35 -43.22 -32.32
C HIS A 278 -42.09 -44.05 -32.67
N VAL A 279 -41.99 -45.24 -32.07
CA VAL A 279 -41.00 -46.28 -32.42
C VAL A 279 -41.43 -46.95 -33.72
N LEU A 280 -40.58 -46.89 -34.76
CA LEU A 280 -40.58 -47.87 -35.85
C LEU A 280 -39.58 -48.99 -35.54
N PRO A 281 -39.81 -50.23 -36.02
CA PRO A 281 -39.11 -51.43 -35.54
C PRO A 281 -37.64 -51.51 -35.99
N PRO A 282 -36.79 -52.30 -35.29
CA PRO A 282 -35.34 -52.22 -35.42
C PRO A 282 -34.84 -52.93 -36.68
N ALA A 283 -34.12 -52.22 -37.54
CA ALA A 283 -33.27 -52.83 -38.57
C ALA A 283 -31.85 -52.99 -38.02
N GLN A 284 -31.43 -54.25 -37.95
CA GLN A 284 -30.16 -54.75 -37.45
C GLN A 284 -28.96 -54.12 -38.15
N ALA A 285 -27.98 -53.63 -37.38
CA ALA A 285 -26.60 -53.52 -37.84
C ALA A 285 -25.68 -54.20 -36.82
N ARG A 286 -25.15 -55.35 -37.24
CA ARG A 286 -24.29 -56.24 -36.46
C ARG A 286 -22.98 -55.53 -36.09
N LEU A 287 -22.60 -55.60 -34.82
CA LEU A 287 -21.23 -55.32 -34.39
C LEU A 287 -20.31 -56.49 -34.79
N PRO A 288 -19.11 -56.23 -35.36
CA PRO A 288 -18.10 -57.27 -35.53
C PRO A 288 -17.44 -57.64 -34.19
N PRO A 289 -16.80 -58.83 -34.09
CA PRO A 289 -16.40 -59.44 -32.83
C PRO A 289 -15.13 -58.81 -32.25
N ILE A 290 -15.11 -58.62 -30.94
CA ILE A 290 -13.93 -58.25 -30.17
C ILE A 290 -13.01 -59.48 -30.09
N THR A 291 -11.81 -59.39 -30.67
CA THR A 291 -10.70 -60.32 -30.38
C THR A 291 -9.99 -59.92 -29.09
N PRO A 292 -9.68 -60.87 -28.19
CA PRO A 292 -9.11 -60.57 -26.87
C PRO A 292 -7.58 -60.37 -26.93
N LEU A 293 -7.08 -59.36 -26.22
CA LEU A 293 -5.64 -59.20 -25.93
C LEU A 293 -5.34 -59.69 -24.49
N PRO A 294 -4.18 -60.30 -24.21
CA PRO A 294 -3.85 -60.89 -22.91
C PRO A 294 -3.42 -59.84 -21.87
N ASN A 295 -3.80 -60.08 -20.62
CA ASN A 295 -3.25 -59.46 -19.40
C ASN A 295 -1.95 -60.21 -18.97
N PRO A 296 -1.32 -59.89 -17.82
CA PRO A 296 -0.68 -58.64 -17.38
C PRO A 296 0.75 -58.91 -16.82
N THR A 297 1.61 -57.90 -16.60
CA THR A 297 2.72 -58.08 -15.64
C THR A 297 3.25 -56.77 -15.01
N GLY A 298 3.34 -56.78 -13.67
CA GLY A 298 4.26 -55.97 -12.85
C GLY A 298 3.77 -54.57 -12.45
N ARG A 299 3.25 -54.36 -11.23
CA ARG A 299 3.99 -53.91 -10.00
C ARG A 299 4.77 -52.60 -10.23
N THR A 300 4.66 -51.53 -9.45
CA THR A 300 4.41 -51.35 -8.00
C THR A 300 4.34 -49.84 -7.76
N LYS A 301 3.41 -49.31 -6.96
CA LYS A 301 3.65 -48.12 -6.12
C LYS A 301 2.87 -48.19 -4.81
N THR A 302 3.65 -48.12 -3.74
CA THR A 302 3.31 -47.92 -2.33
C THR A 302 2.84 -46.48 -2.08
N SER A 303 1.83 -46.32 -1.20
CA SER A 303 1.78 -45.42 -0.01
C SER A 303 2.01 -43.90 -0.23
N THR A 304 1.37 -42.91 0.40
CA THR A 304 0.66 -42.75 1.69
C THR A 304 -0.04 -41.36 1.69
N GLN A 305 -1.21 -41.22 2.35
CA GLN A 305 -1.83 -40.07 3.09
C GLN A 305 -1.62 -38.63 2.55
N GLY A 306 -2.66 -37.83 2.22
CA GLY A 306 -3.69 -37.21 3.10
C GLY A 306 -3.28 -35.75 3.47
N PRO A 307 -4.13 -34.83 4.00
CA PRO A 307 -5.60 -34.69 4.08
C PRO A 307 -6.10 -33.47 3.25
N GLY A 308 -7.37 -33.18 2.96
CA GLY A 308 -8.61 -33.26 3.74
C GLY A 308 -8.95 -31.90 4.37
N ARG A 309 -9.74 -31.04 3.71
CA ARG A 309 -10.45 -29.92 4.37
C ARG A 309 -11.79 -29.59 3.71
N LEU A 310 -12.81 -29.60 4.56
CA LEU A 310 -14.23 -29.34 4.34
C LEU A 310 -14.51 -27.87 4.01
N LEU A 311 -15.46 -27.61 3.10
CA LEU A 311 -16.09 -26.30 2.94
C LEU A 311 -17.54 -26.37 3.44
N SER A 312 -17.82 -25.64 4.50
CA SER A 312 -19.15 -25.39 5.06
C SER A 312 -19.87 -24.29 4.29
N GLN A 313 -21.18 -24.48 4.14
CA GLN A 313 -22.15 -23.59 3.48
C GLN A 313 -22.21 -22.20 4.11
N VAL A 314 -22.29 -21.17 3.28
CA VAL A 314 -22.69 -19.80 3.66
C VAL A 314 -24.13 -19.58 3.20
N LYS A 315 -24.99 -19.24 4.16
CA LYS A 315 -26.41 -18.93 4.02
C LYS A 315 -26.56 -17.40 3.95
N ALA A 316 -27.14 -16.89 2.88
CA ALA A 316 -27.52 -15.48 2.74
C ALA A 316 -28.85 -15.20 3.47
N PRO A 317 -29.07 -13.97 3.99
CA PRO A 317 -30.39 -13.48 4.30
C PRO A 317 -30.82 -12.38 3.34
N ASP A 318 -31.93 -12.62 2.65
CA ASP A 318 -32.80 -11.58 2.09
C ASP A 318 -33.78 -11.12 3.18
N SER A 319 -33.96 -9.81 3.32
CA SER A 319 -35.32 -9.27 3.50
C SER A 319 -35.32 -7.76 3.23
N SER A 320 -35.95 -7.43 2.10
CA SER A 320 -36.44 -6.11 1.76
C SER A 320 -37.46 -5.61 2.81
N ARG A 321 -37.44 -4.31 3.10
CA ARG A 321 -38.60 -3.58 3.62
C ARG A 321 -38.75 -2.28 2.84
N GLN A 322 -39.81 -2.25 2.03
CA GLN A 322 -40.40 -1.04 1.46
C GLN A 322 -41.05 -0.23 2.60
N GLY A 323 -40.98 1.10 2.51
CA GLY A 323 -41.80 2.01 3.31
C GLY A 323 -43.13 2.33 2.62
N VAL A 324 -44.13 2.78 3.39
CA VAL A 324 -45.09 3.86 3.09
C VAL A 324 -45.74 4.29 4.42
N ASN A 325 -45.94 5.62 4.56
CA ASN A 325 -46.57 6.44 5.61
C ASN A 325 -45.72 6.88 6.80
#